data_AF-A0A838QG17-F1
#
_entry.id   AF-A0A838QG17-F1
#
_cell.length_a   1.000
_cell.length_b   1.000
_cell.length_c   1.000
_cell.angle_alpha   90.00
_cell.angle_beta   90.00
_cell.angle_gamma   90.00
#
_symmetry.space_group_name_H-M   'P 1'
#
loop_
_entity.id
_entity.type
_entity.pdbx_description
1 polymer ?
#
loop_
_entity_poly.entity_id
_entity_poly.type
_entity_poly.pdbx_seq_one_letter_code
_entity_poly.pdbx_strand_id
1 'polypeptide(L)'
;MPPASADSWVIPELGPSLGRLVDPPLFQGDRGVLDLVLDDIRLELVTGIFELAGAARSFAVSGDRQGAISSLSRVACLGLWERAVGASAERLAQVVNLRLGDVAAEIRLPARQLEDFRLKGEDLRAIASRLGSGGASFVSALDALEQTVPGAAASGSRGHAGQENWEHALASMARRLEAAWLALETNARDEQARWKAEIDRARAWRRPTTILWLVSAAALVAATYLGLVLGGYLPVPPPLRPLAEIWWSNL
;
A
#
# COMPACT_ATOMS: atom_id res chain seq x y z
N MET A 1 -26.98 10.51 56.30
CA MET A 1 -27.08 9.57 55.18
C MET A 1 -25.93 9.91 54.23
N PRO A 2 -24.83 9.14 54.24
CA PRO A 2 -23.71 9.42 53.35
C PRO A 2 -24.16 9.22 51.89
N PRO A 3 -23.68 10.02 50.93
CA PRO A 3 -23.97 9.76 49.53
C PRO A 3 -23.44 8.36 49.19
N ALA A 4 -24.27 7.55 48.54
CA ALA A 4 -23.83 6.30 47.95
C ALA A 4 -22.60 6.63 47.09
N SER A 5 -21.45 6.03 47.44
CA SER A 5 -20.24 6.10 46.65
C SER A 5 -20.61 5.75 45.22
N ALA A 6 -20.62 6.75 44.35
CA ALA A 6 -20.83 6.53 42.93
C ALA A 6 -19.76 5.53 42.51
N ASP A 7 -20.19 4.35 42.06
CA ASP A 7 -19.30 3.34 41.49
C ASP A 7 -18.46 4.04 40.40
N SER A 8 -17.21 4.35 40.72
CA SER A 8 -16.33 5.09 39.83
C SER A 8 -15.95 4.15 38.70
N TRP A 9 -16.64 4.31 37.56
CA TRP A 9 -16.32 3.64 36.32
C TRP A 9 -15.04 4.24 35.74
N VAL A 10 -13.99 3.43 35.54
CA VAL A 10 -12.69 3.90 35.07
C VAL A 10 -12.42 3.29 33.69
N ILE A 11 -11.91 4.11 32.76
CA ILE A 11 -11.45 3.64 31.46
C ILE A 11 -9.93 3.49 31.52
N PRO A 12 -9.37 2.30 31.24
CA PRO A 12 -7.94 2.08 31.35
C PRO A 12 -7.17 2.87 30.29
N GLU A 13 -5.90 3.16 30.58
CA GLU A 13 -4.99 3.75 29.61
C GLU A 13 -4.58 2.71 28.55
N LEU A 14 -4.84 3.02 27.27
CA LEU A 14 -4.55 2.11 26.17
C LEU A 14 -3.09 2.17 25.71
N GLY A 15 -2.40 3.29 25.95
CA GLY A 15 -1.02 3.54 25.49
C GLY A 15 -0.06 2.39 25.78
N PRO A 16 0.04 1.89 27.04
CA PRO A 16 0.91 0.77 27.37
C PRO A 16 0.60 -0.54 26.63
N SER A 17 -0.66 -0.73 26.20
CA SER A 17 -1.10 -1.94 25.49
C SER A 17 -0.94 -1.84 23.96
N LEU A 18 -0.68 -0.64 23.43
CA LEU A 18 -0.46 -0.40 22.00
C LEU A 18 1.01 -0.49 21.60
N GLY A 19 1.93 -0.51 22.57
CA GLY A 19 3.36 -0.80 22.37
C GLY A 19 3.99 0.01 21.24
N ARG A 20 4.55 -0.70 20.26
CA ARG A 20 5.26 -0.13 19.09
C ARG A 20 4.37 0.68 18.16
N LEU A 21 3.05 0.52 18.25
CA LEU A 21 2.12 1.30 17.46
C LEU A 21 2.16 2.79 17.89
N VAL A 22 2.30 3.06 19.19
CA VAL A 22 2.36 4.43 19.73
C VAL A 22 3.80 4.93 19.81
N ASP A 23 4.74 4.07 20.19
CA ASP A 23 6.15 4.38 20.32
C ASP A 23 6.98 3.56 19.31
N PRO A 24 7.00 3.97 18.02
CA PRO A 24 7.78 3.26 17.01
C PRO A 24 9.29 3.44 17.28
N PRO A 25 10.12 2.44 16.95
CA PRO A 25 11.57 2.57 17.11
C PRO A 25 12.13 3.75 16.30
N LEU A 26 13.05 4.51 16.91
CA LEU A 26 13.64 5.74 16.35
C LEU A 26 14.43 5.55 15.04
N PHE A 27 14.83 4.32 14.72
CA PHE A 27 15.44 4.02 13.44
C PHE A 27 14.35 4.04 12.38
N GLN A 28 14.40 5.06 11.51
CA GLN A 28 13.57 5.27 10.32
C GLN A 28 12.82 4.01 9.94
N GLY A 29 11.49 4.03 10.10
CA GLY A 29 10.63 2.90 9.74
C GLY A 29 11.12 2.31 8.43
N ASP A 30 11.46 1.02 8.45
CA ASP A 30 12.04 0.32 7.31
C ASP A 30 11.13 0.54 6.09
N ARG A 31 11.54 1.49 5.24
CA ARG A 31 10.71 2.01 4.13
C ARG A 31 10.55 0.96 3.02
N GLY A 32 11.19 -0.19 3.17
CA GLY A 32 11.16 -1.27 2.21
C GLY A 32 11.81 -0.90 0.88
N VAL A 33 11.64 -1.79 -0.09
CA VAL A 33 12.33 -1.71 -1.39
C VAL A 33 11.75 -0.65 -2.34
N LEU A 34 10.55 -0.13 -2.06
CA LEU A 34 9.91 0.93 -2.86
C LEU A 34 9.84 2.28 -2.14
N ASP A 35 10.45 2.41 -0.96
CA ASP A 35 10.43 3.64 -0.14
C ASP A 35 8.99 4.01 0.30
N LEU A 36 8.18 3.01 0.65
CA LEU A 36 6.81 3.20 1.15
C LEU A 36 6.84 3.72 2.59
N VAL A 37 6.22 4.88 2.81
CA VAL A 37 6.05 5.48 4.14
C VAL A 37 4.59 5.36 4.58
N LEU A 38 4.38 4.76 5.76
CA LEU A 38 3.06 4.54 6.37
C LEU A 38 2.92 5.26 7.74
N ASP A 39 3.91 6.05 8.15
CA ASP A 39 3.95 6.67 9.48
C ASP A 39 2.80 7.65 9.74
N ASP A 40 2.36 8.36 8.69
CA ASP A 40 1.21 9.25 8.75
C ASP A 40 -0.10 8.47 8.95
N ILE A 41 -0.29 7.37 8.23
CA ILE A 41 -1.45 6.48 8.37
C ILE A 41 -1.46 5.83 9.76
N ARG A 42 -0.29 5.42 10.26
CA ARG A 42 -0.13 4.91 11.63
C ARG A 42 -0.57 5.95 12.65
N LEU A 43 -0.10 7.19 12.49
CA LEU A 43 -0.39 8.29 13.38
C LEU A 43 -1.90 8.57 13.39
N GLU A 44 -2.55 8.64 12.23
CA GLU A 44 -4.00 8.82 12.12
C GLU A 44 -4.79 7.70 12.83
N LEU A 45 -4.36 6.44 12.66
CA LEU A 45 -4.97 5.29 13.35
C LEU A 45 -4.85 5.43 14.88
N VAL A 46 -3.66 5.73 15.38
CA VAL A 46 -3.39 5.91 16.82
C VAL A 46 -4.17 7.08 17.40
N THR A 47 -4.17 8.21 16.70
CA THR A 47 -4.94 9.40 17.08
C THR A 47 -6.41 9.06 17.18
N GLY A 48 -6.99 8.39 16.18
CA GLY A 48 -8.39 7.98 16.23
C GLY A 48 -8.73 7.06 17.41
N ILE A 49 -7.84 6.11 17.75
CA ILE A 49 -8.03 5.24 18.92
C ILE A 49 -7.99 6.05 20.23
N PHE A 50 -7.08 7.01 20.35
CA PHE A 50 -7.01 7.87 21.53
C PHE A 50 -8.18 8.85 21.62
N GLU A 51 -8.72 9.33 20.51
CA GLU A 51 -9.95 10.12 20.48
C GLU A 51 -11.14 9.31 20.99
N LEU A 52 -11.31 8.06 20.54
CA LEU A 52 -12.36 7.16 21.06
C LEU A 52 -12.18 6.88 22.56
N ALA A 53 -10.96 6.63 23.02
CA ALA A 53 -10.67 6.42 24.44
C ALA A 53 -10.90 7.70 25.28
N GLY A 54 -10.56 8.87 24.74
CA GLY A 54 -10.82 10.17 25.36
C GLY A 54 -12.32 10.46 25.48
N ALA A 55 -13.09 10.18 24.42
CA ALA A 55 -14.54 10.25 24.45
C ALA A 55 -15.12 9.30 25.52
N ALA A 56 -14.66 8.05 25.55
CA ALA A 56 -15.09 7.07 26.55
C ALA A 56 -14.85 7.56 28.00
N ARG A 57 -13.67 8.15 28.27
CA ARG A 57 -13.35 8.75 29.57
C ARG A 57 -14.26 9.93 29.92
N SER A 58 -14.56 10.79 28.95
CA SER A 58 -15.45 11.94 29.17
C SER A 58 -16.86 11.51 29.59
N PHE A 59 -17.38 10.44 28.98
CA PHE A 59 -18.65 9.83 29.37
C PHE A 59 -18.57 9.16 30.75
N ALA A 60 -17.48 8.43 31.03
CA ALA A 60 -17.27 7.81 32.33
C ALA A 60 -17.23 8.82 33.49
N VAL A 61 -16.54 9.95 33.32
CA VAL A 61 -16.51 11.07 34.29
C VAL A 61 -17.89 11.69 34.48
N SER A 62 -18.72 11.71 33.43
CA SER A 62 -20.09 12.22 33.47
C SER A 62 -21.09 11.22 34.07
N GLY A 63 -20.64 10.03 34.47
CA GLY A 63 -21.50 8.95 34.97
C GLY A 63 -22.28 8.20 33.88
N ASP A 64 -22.04 8.52 32.60
CA ASP A 64 -22.67 7.84 31.47
C ASP A 64 -21.86 6.60 31.07
N ARG A 65 -22.14 5.49 31.76
CA ARG A 65 -21.51 4.20 31.49
C ARG A 65 -21.78 3.70 30.06
N GLN A 66 -22.99 3.90 29.56
CA GLN A 66 -23.37 3.40 28.23
C GLN A 66 -22.66 4.19 27.13
N GLY A 67 -22.55 5.52 27.29
CA GLY A 67 -21.73 6.39 26.45
C GLY A 67 -20.26 5.97 26.46
N ALA A 68 -19.71 5.63 27.63
CA ALA A 68 -18.34 5.18 27.77
C ALA A 68 -18.06 3.89 27.00
N ILE A 69 -18.93 2.89 27.15
CA ILE A 69 -18.79 1.59 26.46
C ILE A 69 -18.99 1.74 24.95
N SER A 70 -20.01 2.50 24.52
CA SER A 70 -20.33 2.68 23.09
C SER A 70 -19.26 3.45 22.31
N SER A 71 -18.52 4.34 22.98
CA SER A 71 -17.39 5.06 22.38
C SER A 71 -16.27 4.13 21.89
N LEU A 72 -16.04 3.03 22.61
CA LEU A 72 -15.04 2.01 22.26
C LEU A 72 -15.68 0.76 21.63
N SER A 73 -16.77 0.97 20.88
CA SER A 73 -17.50 -0.12 20.22
C SER A 73 -16.68 -0.83 19.16
N ARG A 74 -17.05 -2.09 18.90
CA ARG A 74 -16.52 -2.88 17.78
C ARG A 74 -16.54 -2.11 16.45
N VAL A 75 -17.66 -1.44 16.16
CA VAL A 75 -17.87 -0.72 14.89
C VAL A 75 -16.89 0.44 14.73
N ALA A 76 -16.71 1.25 15.79
CA ALA A 76 -15.82 2.41 15.73
C ALA A 76 -14.36 1.98 15.54
N CYS A 77 -13.89 1.01 16.31
CA CYS A 77 -12.53 0.48 16.21
C CYS A 77 -12.26 -0.24 14.88
N LEU A 78 -13.22 -1.04 14.40
CA LEU A 78 -13.10 -1.70 13.10
C LEU A 78 -13.04 -0.69 11.95
N GLY A 79 -13.87 0.35 11.99
CA GLY A 79 -13.87 1.40 10.97
C GLY A 79 -12.57 2.22 10.93
N LEU A 80 -11.87 2.37 12.06
CA LEU A 80 -10.52 2.95 12.08
C LEU A 80 -9.50 2.03 11.39
N TRP A 81 -9.53 0.73 11.72
CA TRP A 81 -8.65 -0.28 11.12
C TRP A 81 -8.85 -0.40 9.61
N GLU A 82 -10.10 -0.50 9.13
CA GLU A 82 -10.40 -0.63 7.71
C GLU A 82 -9.98 0.60 6.91
N ARG A 83 -10.13 1.81 7.48
CA ARG A 83 -9.60 3.04 6.89
C ARG A 83 -8.08 3.02 6.76
N ALA A 84 -7.37 2.58 7.81
CA ALA A 84 -5.91 2.49 7.77
C ALA A 84 -5.42 1.47 6.72
N VAL A 85 -6.10 0.32 6.60
CA VAL A 85 -5.81 -0.68 5.55
C VAL A 85 -6.05 -0.09 4.15
N GLY A 86 -7.18 0.58 3.95
CA GLY A 86 -7.51 1.22 2.68
C GLY A 86 -6.50 2.29 2.27
N ALA A 87 -6.15 3.19 3.19
CA ALA A 87 -5.14 4.22 2.97
C ALA A 87 -3.76 3.63 2.65
N SER A 88 -3.37 2.55 3.32
CA SER A 88 -2.10 1.85 3.07
C SER A 88 -2.06 1.22 1.68
N ALA A 89 -3.16 0.59 1.26
CA ALA A 89 -3.28 -0.01 -0.07
C ALA A 89 -3.23 1.06 -1.17
N GLU A 90 -3.91 2.19 -0.95
CA GLU A 90 -3.89 3.32 -1.87
C GLU A 90 -2.49 3.93 -2.00
N ARG A 91 -1.81 4.17 -0.86
CA ARG A 91 -0.45 4.69 -0.85
C ARG A 91 0.52 3.78 -1.61
N LEU A 92 0.43 2.47 -1.40
CA LEU A 92 1.25 1.50 -2.14
C LEU A 92 0.95 1.53 -3.63
N ALA A 93 -0.33 1.56 -4.03
CA ALA A 93 -0.71 1.64 -5.43
C ALA A 93 -0.20 2.92 -6.10
N GLN A 94 -0.25 4.06 -5.40
CA GLN A 94 0.31 5.33 -5.87
C GLN A 94 1.82 5.21 -6.11
N VAL A 95 2.57 4.68 -5.14
CA VAL A 95 4.03 4.47 -5.26
C VAL A 95 4.36 3.56 -6.44
N VAL A 96 3.67 2.42 -6.58
CA VAL A 96 3.89 1.49 -7.69
C VAL A 96 3.57 2.14 -9.04
N ASN A 97 2.44 2.84 -9.15
CA ASN A 97 2.06 3.53 -10.38
C ASN A 97 3.05 4.63 -10.79
N LEU A 98 3.61 5.37 -9.82
CA LEU A 98 4.67 6.35 -10.08
C LEU A 98 5.91 5.65 -10.65
N ARG A 99 6.37 4.56 -10.01
CA ARG A 99 7.55 3.80 -10.47
C ARG A 99 7.34 3.15 -11.84
N LEU A 100 6.14 2.65 -12.13
CA LEU A 100 5.79 2.15 -13.46
C LEU A 100 5.82 3.28 -14.51
N GLY A 101 5.37 4.48 -14.15
CA GLY A 101 5.50 5.67 -14.99
C GLY A 101 6.94 6.03 -15.30
N ASP A 102 7.82 6.02 -14.29
CA ASP A 102 9.25 6.26 -14.45
C ASP A 102 9.89 5.24 -15.42
N VAL A 103 9.63 3.95 -15.21
CA VAL A 103 10.15 2.88 -16.08
C VAL A 103 9.59 2.99 -17.50
N ALA A 104 8.31 3.33 -17.65
CA ALA A 104 7.70 3.55 -18.97
C ALA A 104 8.37 4.72 -19.71
N ALA A 105 8.73 5.79 -19.01
CA ALA A 105 9.50 6.90 -19.59
C ALA A 105 10.91 6.45 -20.01
N GLU A 106 11.59 5.65 -19.18
CA GLU A 106 12.93 5.08 -19.49
C GLU A 106 12.91 4.26 -20.79
N ILE A 107 11.92 3.38 -20.98
CA ILE A 107 11.81 2.50 -22.17
C ILE A 107 11.03 3.14 -23.34
N ARG A 108 10.60 4.40 -23.17
CA ARG A 108 9.75 5.17 -24.09
C ARG A 108 8.44 4.45 -24.44
N LEU A 109 7.78 3.81 -23.48
CA LEU A 109 6.53 3.09 -23.72
C LEU A 109 5.42 4.06 -24.18
N PRO A 110 4.57 3.70 -25.17
CA PRO A 110 3.40 4.51 -25.51
C PRO A 110 2.42 4.63 -24.33
N ALA A 111 1.86 5.83 -24.13
CA ALA A 111 0.94 6.11 -23.01
C ALA A 111 -0.27 5.15 -22.93
N ARG A 112 -0.80 4.72 -24.08
CA ARG A 112 -1.91 3.75 -24.12
C ARG A 112 -1.56 2.40 -23.49
N GLN A 113 -0.33 1.92 -23.71
CA GLN A 113 0.12 0.66 -23.12
C GLN A 113 0.40 0.81 -21.63
N LEU A 114 0.87 1.98 -21.19
CA LEU A 114 1.05 2.27 -19.76
C LEU A 114 -0.27 2.18 -18.98
N GLU A 115 -1.36 2.71 -19.53
CA GLU A 115 -2.69 2.65 -18.89
C GLU A 115 -3.21 1.22 -18.67
N ASP A 116 -2.75 0.26 -19.46
CA ASP A 116 -3.08 -1.16 -19.25
C ASP A 116 -2.31 -1.78 -18.08
N PHE A 117 -1.13 -1.25 -17.73
CA PHE A 117 -0.29 -1.72 -16.63
C PHE A 117 -0.52 -1.01 -15.30
N ARG A 118 -1.24 0.11 -15.28
CA ARG A 118 -1.54 0.85 -14.04
C ARG A 118 -2.47 0.05 -13.16
N LEU A 119 -2.21 0.06 -11.86
CA LEU A 119 -3.07 -0.52 -10.84
C LEU A 119 -4.43 0.19 -10.84
N LYS A 120 -5.50 -0.60 -10.99
CA LYS A 120 -6.90 -0.13 -11.03
C LYS A 120 -7.62 -0.48 -9.73
N GLY A 121 -8.91 -0.13 -9.66
CA GLY A 121 -9.73 -0.34 -8.46
C GLY A 121 -9.83 -1.81 -8.01
N GLU A 122 -9.77 -2.76 -8.93
CA GLU A 122 -9.76 -4.19 -8.60
C GLU A 122 -8.45 -4.61 -7.93
N ASP A 123 -7.31 -4.14 -8.44
CA ASP A 123 -6.01 -4.39 -7.85
C ASP A 123 -5.89 -3.77 -6.46
N LEU A 124 -6.45 -2.56 -6.28
CA LEU A 124 -6.47 -1.89 -4.98
C LEU A 124 -7.24 -2.72 -3.94
N ARG A 125 -8.37 -3.31 -4.30
CA ARG A 125 -9.10 -4.22 -3.39
C ARG A 125 -8.30 -5.48 -3.08
N ALA A 126 -7.61 -6.04 -4.07
CA ALA A 126 -6.77 -7.21 -3.88
C ALA A 126 -5.57 -6.91 -2.96
N ILE A 127 -4.93 -5.74 -3.12
CA ILE A 127 -3.87 -5.24 -2.24
C ILE A 127 -4.43 -5.03 -0.83
N ALA A 128 -5.54 -4.32 -0.68
CA ALA A 128 -6.17 -4.06 0.63
C ALA A 128 -6.50 -5.37 1.37
N SER A 129 -7.03 -6.37 0.65
CA SER A 129 -7.29 -7.71 1.22
C SER A 129 -6.02 -8.39 1.72
N ARG A 130 -4.93 -8.36 0.93
CA ARG A 130 -3.64 -8.94 1.35
C ARG A 130 -3.05 -8.20 2.54
N LEU A 131 -3.05 -6.87 2.52
CA LEU A 131 -2.55 -6.05 3.63
C LEU A 131 -3.36 -6.29 4.91
N GLY A 132 -4.68 -6.30 4.81
CA GLY A 132 -5.61 -6.49 5.93
C GLY A 132 -5.70 -7.93 6.45
N SER A 133 -5.11 -8.92 5.77
CA SER A 133 -5.18 -10.34 6.18
C SER A 133 -4.65 -10.61 7.59
N GLY A 134 -3.71 -9.79 8.08
CA GLY A 134 -3.20 -9.85 9.46
C GLY A 134 -4.20 -9.39 10.54
N GLY A 135 -5.30 -8.73 10.14
CA GLY A 135 -6.31 -8.15 11.03
C GLY A 135 -7.30 -9.15 11.63
N ALA A 136 -7.32 -10.42 11.18
CA ALA A 136 -8.30 -11.40 11.65
C ALA A 136 -8.29 -11.58 13.18
N SER A 137 -7.11 -11.62 13.80
CA SER A 137 -6.97 -11.75 15.26
C SER A 137 -7.45 -10.51 16.04
N PHE A 138 -7.37 -9.34 15.41
CA PHE A 138 -7.92 -8.09 15.94
C PHE A 138 -9.44 -8.08 15.86
N VAL A 139 -10.02 -8.51 14.74
CA VAL A 139 -11.48 -8.65 14.61
C VAL A 139 -12.05 -9.61 15.65
N SER A 140 -11.41 -10.77 15.86
CA SER A 140 -11.82 -11.69 16.93
C SER A 140 -11.72 -11.09 18.33
N ALA A 141 -10.75 -10.21 18.58
CA ALA A 141 -10.62 -9.51 19.86
C ALA A 141 -11.70 -8.43 20.04
N LEU A 142 -12.11 -7.77 18.95
CA LEU A 142 -13.26 -6.86 18.97
C LEU A 142 -14.57 -7.61 19.21
N ASP A 143 -14.75 -8.79 18.60
CA ASP A 143 -15.92 -9.65 18.85
C ASP A 143 -15.96 -10.09 20.33
N ALA A 144 -14.82 -10.47 20.90
CA ALA A 144 -14.71 -10.82 22.31
C ALA A 144 -15.00 -9.62 23.23
N LEU A 145 -14.54 -8.42 22.87
CA LEU A 145 -14.86 -7.18 23.60
C LEU A 145 -16.37 -6.92 23.59
N GLU A 146 -17.02 -7.01 22.43
CA GLU A 146 -18.46 -6.81 22.29
C GLU A 146 -19.27 -7.78 23.18
N GLN A 147 -18.81 -9.04 23.32
CA GLN A 147 -19.45 -10.03 24.20
C GLN A 147 -19.40 -9.65 25.69
N THR A 148 -18.45 -8.81 26.11
CA THR A 148 -18.35 -8.35 27.51
C THR A 148 -19.30 -7.17 27.84
N VAL A 149 -19.84 -6.49 26.82
CA VAL A 149 -20.68 -5.29 26.97
C VAL A 149 -21.89 -5.49 27.88
N PRO A 150 -22.70 -6.58 27.75
CA PRO A 150 -23.86 -6.77 28.62
C PRO A 150 -23.48 -6.94 30.10
N GLY A 151 -22.32 -7.55 30.37
CA GLY A 151 -21.79 -7.71 31.72
C GLY A 151 -21.32 -6.38 32.29
N ALA A 152 -20.58 -5.61 31.50
CA ALA A 152 -20.10 -4.26 31.86
C ALA A 152 -21.26 -3.28 32.13
N ALA A 153 -22.35 -3.36 31.36
CA ALA A 153 -23.53 -2.52 31.55
C ALA A 153 -24.36 -2.88 32.80
N ALA A 154 -24.15 -4.06 33.41
CA ALA A 154 -24.91 -4.50 34.58
C ALA A 154 -24.59 -3.66 35.84
N SER A 155 -25.52 -3.59 36.80
CA SER A 155 -25.34 -2.87 38.07
C SER A 155 -24.90 -3.80 39.23
N GLY A 156 -24.32 -3.23 40.28
CA GLY A 156 -23.91 -3.93 41.50
C GLY A 156 -22.68 -4.82 41.31
N SER A 157 -22.54 -5.88 42.12
CA SER A 157 -21.38 -6.79 42.09
C SER A 157 -21.16 -7.46 40.73
N ARG A 158 -22.24 -7.76 40.00
CA ARG A 158 -22.18 -8.26 38.61
C ARG A 158 -21.59 -7.22 37.65
N GLY A 159 -21.89 -5.94 37.87
CA GLY A 159 -21.34 -4.83 37.10
C GLY A 159 -19.83 -4.67 37.30
N HIS A 160 -19.32 -4.79 38.52
CA HIS A 160 -17.88 -4.72 38.79
C HIS A 160 -17.10 -5.85 38.10
N ALA A 161 -17.55 -7.10 38.26
CA ALA A 161 -16.92 -8.23 37.56
C ALA A 161 -17.03 -8.09 36.03
N GLY A 162 -18.14 -7.51 35.54
CA GLY A 162 -18.32 -7.17 34.13
C GLY A 162 -17.34 -6.10 33.63
N GLN A 163 -17.09 -5.07 34.45
CA GLN A 163 -16.14 -4.01 34.16
C GLN A 163 -14.71 -4.57 34.04
N GLU A 164 -14.26 -5.36 35.00
CA GLU A 164 -12.92 -5.98 34.97
C GLU A 164 -12.73 -6.84 33.69
N ASN A 165 -13.73 -7.64 33.34
CA ASN A 165 -13.70 -8.45 32.12
C ASN A 165 -13.64 -7.59 30.84
N TRP A 166 -14.38 -6.47 30.82
CA TRP A 166 -14.37 -5.53 29.70
C TRP A 166 -13.02 -4.81 29.60
N GLU A 167 -12.44 -4.37 30.71
CA GLU A 167 -11.10 -3.76 30.76
C GLU A 167 -10.01 -4.71 30.25
N HIS A 168 -10.06 -5.99 30.66
CA HIS A 168 -9.16 -7.01 30.16
C HIS A 168 -9.35 -7.28 28.66
N ALA A 169 -10.59 -7.33 28.17
CA ALA A 169 -10.89 -7.48 26.76
C ALA A 169 -10.38 -6.27 25.95
N LEU A 170 -10.49 -5.07 26.51
CA LEU A 170 -10.01 -3.83 25.88
C LEU A 170 -8.48 -3.80 25.75
N ALA A 171 -7.75 -4.20 26.81
CA ALA A 171 -6.30 -4.35 26.76
C ALA A 171 -5.85 -5.48 25.80
N SER A 172 -6.65 -6.55 25.67
CA SER A 172 -6.43 -7.59 24.67
C SER A 172 -6.61 -7.06 23.25
N MET A 173 -7.68 -6.31 23.00
CA MET A 173 -7.98 -5.64 21.73
C MET A 173 -6.86 -4.71 21.29
N ALA A 174 -6.36 -3.86 22.20
CA ALA A 174 -5.24 -2.95 21.92
C ALA A 174 -3.96 -3.70 21.50
N ARG A 175 -3.59 -4.77 22.22
CA ARG A 175 -2.43 -5.62 21.85
C ARG A 175 -2.62 -6.31 20.50
N ARG A 176 -3.85 -6.72 20.17
CA ARG A 176 -4.16 -7.33 18.88
C ARG A 176 -4.17 -6.32 17.74
N LEU A 177 -4.53 -5.06 18.00
CA LEU A 177 -4.40 -3.97 17.05
C LEU A 177 -2.92 -3.70 16.72
N GLU A 178 -2.04 -3.64 17.72
CA GLU A 178 -0.59 -3.53 17.51
C GLU A 178 -0.08 -4.69 16.64
N ALA A 179 -0.44 -5.93 16.98
CA ALA A 179 -0.03 -7.10 16.19
C ALA A 179 -0.55 -7.04 14.75
N ALA A 180 -1.79 -6.58 14.54
CA ALA A 180 -2.38 -6.42 13.21
C ALA A 180 -1.64 -5.35 12.39
N TRP A 181 -1.25 -4.23 13.00
CA TRP A 181 -0.44 -3.21 12.34
C TRP A 181 0.94 -3.74 11.93
N LEU A 182 1.65 -4.44 12.82
CA LEU A 182 2.96 -5.04 12.49
C LEU A 182 2.87 -6.08 11.38
N ALA A 183 1.76 -6.84 11.33
CA ALA A 183 1.46 -7.74 10.23
C ALA A 183 1.19 -6.98 8.92
N LEU A 184 0.46 -5.86 8.97
CA LEU A 184 0.23 -4.99 7.82
C LEU A 184 1.54 -4.45 7.25
N GLU A 185 2.45 -3.95 8.08
CA GLU A 185 3.78 -3.49 7.64
C GLU A 185 4.58 -4.61 6.96
N THR A 186 4.48 -5.83 7.48
CA THR A 186 5.15 -7.00 6.91
C THR A 186 4.53 -7.37 5.56
N ASN A 187 3.20 -7.43 5.48
CA ASN A 187 2.49 -7.67 4.22
C ASN A 187 2.77 -6.58 3.18
N ALA A 188 2.93 -5.33 3.61
CA ALA A 188 3.31 -4.22 2.75
C ALA A 188 4.74 -4.39 2.20
N ARG A 189 5.69 -4.87 3.01
CA ARG A 189 7.04 -5.20 2.54
C ARG A 189 7.02 -6.33 1.50
N ASP A 190 6.24 -7.38 1.74
CA ASP A 190 6.10 -8.49 0.79
C ASP A 190 5.48 -8.03 -0.54
N GLU A 191 4.45 -7.18 -0.46
CA GLU A 191 3.80 -6.61 -1.64
C GLU A 191 4.76 -5.67 -2.40
N GLN A 192 5.54 -4.85 -1.71
CA GLN A 192 6.60 -4.05 -2.33
C GLN A 192 7.62 -4.92 -3.07
N ALA A 193 8.06 -6.02 -2.47
CA ALA A 193 9.01 -6.95 -3.10
C ALA A 193 8.41 -7.59 -4.37
N ARG A 194 7.13 -7.98 -4.33
CA ARG A 194 6.40 -8.49 -5.49
C ARG A 194 6.39 -7.46 -6.64
N TRP A 195 6.01 -6.23 -6.35
CA TRP A 195 5.94 -5.16 -7.36
C TRP A 195 7.31 -4.74 -7.87
N LYS A 196 8.33 -4.70 -7.02
CA LYS A 196 9.71 -4.43 -7.42
C LYS A 196 10.17 -5.43 -8.50
N ALA A 197 9.88 -6.71 -8.32
CA ALA A 197 10.22 -7.75 -9.30
C ALA A 197 9.45 -7.59 -10.62
N GLU A 198 8.19 -7.13 -10.58
CA GLU A 198 7.41 -6.82 -11.79
C GLU A 198 7.96 -5.59 -12.52
N ILE A 199 8.28 -4.53 -11.78
CA ILE A 199 8.89 -3.30 -12.31
C ILE A 199 10.25 -3.62 -12.96
N ASP A 200 11.07 -4.46 -12.32
CA ASP A 200 12.35 -4.88 -12.89
C ASP A 200 12.19 -5.73 -14.16
N ARG A 201 11.17 -6.60 -14.21
CA ARG A 201 10.80 -7.33 -15.42
C ARG A 201 10.36 -6.40 -16.55
N ALA A 202 9.56 -5.39 -16.24
CA ALA A 202 9.15 -4.36 -17.19
C ALA A 202 10.36 -3.55 -17.69
N ARG A 203 11.31 -3.20 -16.81
CA ARG A 203 12.55 -2.52 -17.18
C ARG A 203 13.47 -3.39 -18.04
N ALA A 204 13.52 -4.70 -17.80
CA ALA A 204 14.29 -5.64 -18.60
C ALA A 204 13.74 -5.82 -20.02
N TRP A 205 12.49 -5.40 -20.27
CA TRP A 205 11.92 -5.37 -21.60
C TRP A 205 12.66 -4.35 -22.48
N ARG A 206 13.52 -4.84 -23.38
CA ARG A 206 14.15 -4.03 -24.43
C ARG A 206 13.23 -3.99 -25.63
N ARG A 207 12.97 -2.78 -26.16
CA ARG A 207 12.37 -2.62 -27.50
C ARG A 207 13.13 -3.51 -28.50
N PRO A 208 12.44 -4.27 -29.36
CA PRO A 208 13.11 -5.07 -30.39
C PRO A 208 13.79 -4.13 -31.41
N THR A 209 15.06 -3.82 -31.16
CA THR A 209 15.92 -3.04 -32.08
C THR A 209 16.35 -3.84 -33.30
N THR A 210 15.91 -5.09 -33.41
CA THR A 210 16.21 -5.99 -34.54
C THR A 210 15.77 -5.41 -35.87
N ILE A 211 14.60 -4.76 -35.95
CA ILE A 211 14.14 -4.10 -37.18
C ILE A 211 15.07 -2.94 -37.55
N LEU A 212 15.50 -2.15 -36.56
CA LEU A 212 16.38 -1.01 -36.79
C LEU A 212 17.78 -1.46 -37.26
N TRP A 213 18.28 -2.56 -36.69
CA TRP A 213 19.50 -3.23 -37.15
C TRP A 213 19.36 -3.82 -38.55
N LEU A 214 18.23 -4.46 -38.87
CA LEU A 214 17.96 -4.99 -40.21
C LEU A 214 17.91 -3.89 -41.26
N VAL A 215 17.22 -2.77 -40.96
CA VAL A 215 17.18 -1.60 -41.85
C VAL A 215 18.56 -0.98 -42.01
N SER A 216 19.33 -0.85 -40.93
CA SER A 216 20.69 -0.30 -40.98
C SER A 216 21.62 -1.20 -41.79
N ALA A 217 21.54 -2.52 -41.61
CA ALA A 217 22.31 -3.49 -42.37
C ALA A 217 21.91 -3.47 -43.86
N ALA A 218 20.61 -3.41 -44.17
CA ALA A 218 20.13 -3.30 -45.55
C ALA A 218 20.59 -2.00 -46.21
N ALA A 219 20.54 -0.87 -45.49
CA ALA A 219 21.04 0.41 -45.98
C ALA A 219 22.55 0.38 -46.23
N LEU A 220 23.32 -0.25 -45.32
CA LEU A 220 24.77 -0.41 -45.49
C LEU A 220 25.11 -1.28 -46.71
N VAL A 221 24.40 -2.39 -46.90
CA VAL A 221 24.56 -3.25 -48.09
C VAL A 221 24.21 -2.49 -49.36
N ALA A 222 23.10 -1.74 -49.36
CA ALA A 222 22.69 -0.93 -50.50
C ALA A 222 23.74 0.15 -50.83
N ALA A 223 24.24 0.88 -49.82
CA ALA A 223 25.26 1.91 -50.00
C ALA A 223 26.59 1.32 -50.50
N THR A 224 27.01 0.18 -49.95
CA THR A 224 28.24 -0.52 -50.37
C THR A 224 28.11 -1.01 -51.81
N TYR A 225 26.96 -1.59 -52.17
CA TYR A 225 26.67 -2.01 -53.54
C TYR A 225 26.70 -0.83 -54.51
N LEU A 226 26.08 0.30 -54.15
CA LEU A 226 26.05 1.51 -54.98
C LEU A 226 27.45 2.08 -55.17
N GLY A 227 28.28 2.11 -54.11
CA GLY A 227 29.68 2.52 -54.18
C GLY A 227 30.53 1.62 -55.09
N LEU A 228 30.32 0.29 -55.05
CA LEU A 228 31.02 -0.65 -55.92
C LEU A 228 30.61 -0.51 -57.40
N VAL A 229 29.32 -0.25 -57.67
CA VAL A 229 28.80 0.00 -59.02
C VAL A 229 29.31 1.32 -59.58
N LEU A 230 29.28 2.40 -58.80
CA LEU A 230 29.80 3.71 -59.21
C LEU A 230 31.33 3.74 -59.36
N GLY A 231 32.04 2.96 -58.55
CA GLY A 231 33.50 2.81 -58.63
C GLY A 231 33.99 1.90 -59.76
N GLY A 232 33.09 1.31 -60.54
CA GLY A 232 33.45 0.47 -61.70
C GLY A 232 33.91 -0.95 -61.36
N TYR A 233 33.77 -1.39 -60.11
CA TYR A 233 34.17 -2.73 -59.66
C TYR A 233 33.09 -3.79 -59.92
N LEU A 234 31.84 -3.40 -60.18
CA LEU A 234 30.72 -4.28 -60.52
C LEU A 234 29.97 -3.80 -61.77
N PRO A 235 29.39 -4.72 -62.56
CA PRO A 235 28.58 -4.36 -63.72
C PRO A 235 27.29 -3.65 -63.32
N VAL A 236 26.96 -2.55 -64.00
CA VAL A 236 25.77 -1.73 -63.71
C VAL A 236 24.49 -2.53 -64.01
N PRO A 237 23.59 -2.71 -63.02
CA PRO A 237 22.36 -3.43 -63.22
C PRO A 237 21.44 -2.68 -64.22
N PRO A 238 20.63 -3.39 -65.03
CA PRO A 238 19.83 -2.81 -66.11
C PRO A 238 18.99 -1.57 -65.76
N PRO A 239 18.33 -1.46 -64.58
CA PRO A 239 17.52 -0.29 -64.25
C PRO A 239 18.32 0.96 -63.84
N LEU A 240 19.60 0.84 -63.46
CA LEU A 240 20.44 1.98 -63.04
C LEU A 240 21.33 2.53 -64.16
N ARG A 241 21.40 1.84 -65.30
CA ARG A 241 22.15 2.27 -66.49
C ARG A 241 21.85 3.70 -66.97
N PRO A 242 20.59 4.14 -67.10
CA PRO A 242 20.32 5.49 -67.61
C PRO A 242 20.82 6.60 -66.67
N LEU A 243 20.82 6.37 -65.36
CA LEU A 243 21.35 7.33 -64.37
C LEU A 243 22.88 7.33 -64.32
N ALA A 244 23.50 6.15 -64.43
CA ALA A 244 24.96 6.03 -64.47
C ALA A 244 25.56 6.69 -65.72
N GLU A 245 24.92 6.54 -66.88
CA GLU A 245 25.34 7.18 -68.14
C GLU A 245 25.23 8.71 -68.08
N ILE A 246 24.18 9.27 -67.46
CA ILE A 246 24.05 10.72 -67.24
C ILE A 246 25.12 11.25 -66.27
N TRP A 247 25.47 10.48 -65.24
CA TRP A 247 26.44 10.93 -64.24
C TRP A 247 27.88 10.86 -64.76
N TRP A 248 28.23 9.81 -65.51
CA TRP A 248 29.56 9.68 -66.14
C TRP A 248 29.75 10.54 -67.39
N SER A 249 28.69 10.98 -68.08
CA SER A 249 28.82 11.93 -69.19
C SER A 249 29.01 13.39 -68.76
N ASN A 250 28.73 13.71 -67.48
CA ASN A 250 28.89 15.04 -66.89
C ASN A 250 30.12 15.17 -65.97
N LEU A 251 30.99 14.15 -65.95
CA LEU A 251 32.24 14.09 -65.17
C LEU A 251 33.42 14.17 -66.13
#